data_AF-A0A2D7VZC5-F1
#
_entry.id   AF-A0A2D7VZC5-F1
#
_cell.length_a   1.000
_cell.length_b   1.000
_cell.length_c   1.000
_cell.angle_alpha   90.00
_cell.angle_beta   90.00
_cell.angle_gamma   90.00
#
_symmetry.space_group_name_H-M   'P 1'
#
loop_
_entity.id
_entity.type
_entity.pdbx_description
1 polymer ?
#
loop_
_entity_poly.entity_id
_entity_poly.type
_entity_poly.pdbx_seq_one_letter_code
_entity_poly.pdbx_strand_id
1 'polypeptide(L)'
;TTSAITASNPAELANLPEAKKFVRLFASEAIAKGDVVCLDFTDTEPSQGYGNAVRIADSNATTDGLELRSAIGIAVEAIASGSLGRIQVQGVCDIAKATTGSCAPGEPVTVHTDPGELAVASSAEDLVVGIYIKDGSDGTASSSVYLINPANL
;
A
#
# COMPACT_ATOMS: atom_id res chain seq x y z
N THR A 1 -8.01 21.62 22.51
CA THR A 1 -8.33 22.14 21.16
C THR A 1 -7.43 21.45 20.18
N THR A 2 -7.93 20.41 19.54
CA THR A 2 -7.21 19.62 18.54
C THR A 2 -7.06 20.47 17.29
N SER A 3 -5.83 20.91 16.99
CA SER A 3 -5.59 21.67 15.75
C SER A 3 -5.69 20.70 14.58
N ALA A 4 -6.75 20.85 13.79
CA ALA A 4 -6.82 20.25 12.47
C ALA A 4 -5.67 20.81 11.62
N ILE A 5 -4.82 19.92 11.10
CA ILE A 5 -3.83 20.28 10.08
C ILE A 5 -4.65 20.74 8.87
N THR A 6 -4.74 22.05 8.71
CA THR A 6 -5.39 22.66 7.56
C THR A 6 -4.41 22.56 6.40
N ALA A 7 -4.71 21.70 5.43
CA ALA A 7 -3.92 21.54 4.20
C ALA A 7 -3.65 22.93 3.61
N SER A 8 -2.39 23.37 3.63
CA SER A 8 -2.01 24.68 3.13
C SER A 8 -0.65 24.62 2.44
N ASN A 9 -0.70 24.18 1.17
CA ASN A 9 -0.03 24.74 -0.01
C ASN A 9 0.39 23.61 -0.98
N PRO A 10 -0.24 23.47 -2.17
CA PRO A 10 0.16 22.47 -3.17
C PRO A 10 1.64 22.58 -3.59
N ALA A 11 2.24 23.76 -3.45
CA ALA A 11 3.65 24.01 -3.74
C ALA A 11 4.62 23.36 -2.73
N GLU A 12 4.18 23.05 -1.50
CA GLU A 12 5.02 22.38 -0.51
C GLU A 12 5.14 20.86 -0.76
N LEU A 13 4.16 20.26 -1.42
CA LEU A 13 4.22 18.86 -1.89
C LEU A 13 5.28 18.67 -3.01
N ALA A 14 5.63 19.72 -3.75
CA ALA A 14 6.63 19.67 -4.82
C ALA A 14 8.08 19.49 -4.33
N ASN A 15 8.33 19.64 -3.03
CA ASN A 15 9.64 19.48 -2.41
C ASN A 15 9.83 18.15 -1.66
N LEU A 16 8.86 17.24 -1.72
CA LEU A 16 9.08 15.88 -1.23
C LEU A 16 10.11 15.21 -2.15
N PRO A 17 11.22 14.64 -1.62
CA PRO A 17 12.20 13.97 -2.46
C PRO A 17 11.50 12.83 -3.23
N GLU A 18 11.42 13.00 -4.56
CA GLU A 18 10.83 12.07 -5.54
C GLU A 18 11.50 10.69 -5.59
N ALA A 19 12.37 10.34 -4.64
CA ALA A 19 13.12 9.10 -4.64
C ALA A 19 12.18 7.89 -4.44
N LYS A 20 11.56 7.45 -5.55
CA LYS A 20 10.80 6.21 -5.62
C LYS A 20 11.75 5.06 -5.28
N LYS A 21 11.45 4.32 -4.22
CA LYS A 21 12.19 3.10 -3.86
C LYS A 21 11.40 1.88 -4.25
N PHE A 22 12.12 0.86 -4.69
CA PHE A 22 11.55 -0.41 -5.10
C PHE A 22 12.30 -1.56 -4.43
N VAL A 23 11.56 -2.62 -4.14
CA VAL A 23 12.10 -3.92 -3.75
C VAL A 23 11.64 -4.98 -4.74
N ARG A 24 12.27 -6.14 -4.70
CA ARG A 24 11.85 -7.33 -5.44
C ARG A 24 11.63 -8.47 -4.47
N LEU A 25 10.41 -9.02 -4.49
CA LEU A 25 9.98 -10.10 -3.61
C LEU A 25 9.19 -11.12 -4.44
N PHE A 26 9.12 -12.35 -3.96
CA PHE A 26 8.29 -13.39 -4.58
C PHE A 26 6.81 -13.15 -4.25
N ALA A 27 5.90 -13.44 -5.17
CA ALA A 27 4.48 -13.44 -4.88
C ALA A 27 4.06 -14.84 -4.43
N SER A 28 3.45 -15.00 -3.26
CA SER A 28 2.90 -16.29 -2.83
C SER A 28 1.61 -16.64 -3.57
N GLU A 29 0.86 -15.62 -3.98
CA GLU A 29 -0.33 -15.73 -4.83
C GLU A 29 -0.20 -14.89 -6.11
N ALA A 30 -1.19 -14.96 -7.00
CA ALA A 30 -1.20 -14.09 -8.16
C ALA A 30 -1.59 -12.66 -7.73
N ILE A 31 -0.75 -11.68 -8.04
CA ILE A 31 -0.92 -10.28 -7.65
C ILE A 31 -1.15 -9.43 -8.90
N ALA A 32 -2.16 -8.58 -8.89
CA ALA A 32 -2.42 -7.65 -9.98
C ALA A 32 -1.58 -6.37 -9.83
N LYS A 33 -1.36 -5.69 -10.95
CA LYS A 33 -0.76 -4.35 -10.93
C LYS A 33 -1.63 -3.41 -10.08
N GLY A 34 -1.00 -2.64 -9.22
CA GLY A 34 -1.62 -1.65 -8.34
C GLY A 34 -2.12 -2.20 -7.02
N ASP A 35 -2.04 -3.51 -6.81
CA ASP A 35 -2.40 -4.12 -5.53
C ASP A 35 -1.44 -3.67 -4.43
N VAL A 36 -2.02 -3.33 -3.28
CA VAL A 36 -1.30 -3.20 -2.02
C VAL A 36 -0.90 -4.58 -1.52
N VAL A 37 0.34 -4.73 -1.09
CA VAL A 37 0.91 -6.01 -0.67
C VAL A 37 1.49 -5.94 0.73
N CYS A 38 1.48 -7.06 1.43
CA CYS A 38 2.13 -7.26 2.73
C CYS A 38 3.09 -8.44 2.66
N LEU A 39 4.01 -8.54 3.62
CA LEU A 39 4.89 -9.70 3.73
C LEU A 39 4.08 -10.95 4.08
N ASP A 40 4.38 -12.05 3.41
CA ASP A 40 3.74 -13.33 3.68
C ASP A 40 4.57 -14.15 4.68
N PHE A 41 3.96 -14.42 5.84
CA PHE A 41 4.51 -15.29 6.89
C PHE A 41 3.58 -16.47 7.18
N THR A 42 2.64 -16.76 6.28
CA THR A 42 1.65 -17.83 6.47
C THR A 42 2.20 -19.21 6.14
N ASP A 43 3.29 -19.28 5.36
CA ASP A 43 4.01 -20.53 5.12
C ASP A 43 5.00 -20.81 6.26
N THR A 44 4.84 -21.97 6.90
CA THR A 44 5.71 -22.43 7.99
C THR A 44 7.00 -23.08 7.49
N GLU A 45 7.10 -23.42 6.21
CA GLU A 45 8.32 -23.91 5.55
C GLU A 45 8.44 -23.30 4.14
N PRO A 46 8.71 -21.98 4.04
CA PRO A 46 8.63 -21.25 2.79
C PRO A 46 9.65 -21.76 1.77
N SER A 47 9.14 -22.27 0.65
CA SER A 47 9.95 -22.72 -0.49
C SER A 47 10.88 -21.66 -1.08
N GLN A 48 10.57 -20.38 -0.83
CA GLN A 48 11.36 -19.24 -1.25
C GLN A 48 12.28 -18.71 -0.14
N GLY A 49 12.11 -19.13 1.11
CA GLY A 49 12.81 -18.58 2.27
C GLY A 49 11.97 -17.58 3.06
N TYR A 50 12.31 -17.36 4.33
CA TYR A 50 11.53 -16.50 5.22
C TYR A 50 11.63 -15.02 4.84
N GLY A 51 10.51 -14.31 4.87
CA GLY A 51 10.44 -12.86 4.70
C GLY A 51 10.78 -12.36 3.29
N ASN A 52 10.75 -13.23 2.28
CA ASN A 52 11.02 -12.86 0.90
C ASN A 52 9.81 -12.98 -0.05
N ALA A 53 8.67 -13.37 0.51
CA ALA A 53 7.41 -13.49 -0.20
C ALA A 53 6.43 -12.40 0.24
N VAL A 54 5.54 -12.03 -0.68
CA VAL A 54 4.44 -11.11 -0.45
C VAL A 54 3.13 -11.70 -0.93
N ARG A 55 2.06 -11.20 -0.35
CA ARG A 55 0.69 -11.52 -0.72
C ARG A 55 -0.16 -10.26 -0.79
N ILE A 56 -1.39 -10.37 -1.27
CA ILE A 56 -2.33 -9.24 -1.31
C ILE A 56 -2.67 -8.84 0.13
N ALA A 57 -2.58 -7.55 0.44
CA ALA A 57 -2.96 -7.02 1.73
C ALA A 57 -4.49 -6.94 1.86
N ASP A 58 -5.03 -7.28 3.02
CA ASP A 58 -6.46 -7.28 3.30
C ASP A 58 -6.68 -6.96 4.78
N SER A 59 -7.48 -5.91 5.06
CA SER A 59 -7.72 -5.48 6.44
C SER A 59 -8.66 -6.39 7.24
N ASN A 60 -9.43 -7.25 6.59
CA ASN A 60 -10.32 -8.22 7.23
C ASN A 60 -9.70 -9.61 7.38
N ALA A 61 -8.62 -9.87 6.65
CA ALA A 61 -7.95 -11.16 6.74
C ALA A 61 -7.08 -11.24 8.00
N THR A 62 -7.46 -12.17 8.88
CA THR A 62 -6.60 -12.69 9.94
C THR A 62 -6.20 -14.10 9.56
N THR A 63 -4.95 -14.31 9.14
CA THR A 63 -4.41 -15.66 8.94
C THR A 63 -3.50 -15.95 10.11
N ASP A 64 -3.84 -16.97 10.92
CA ASP A 64 -3.02 -17.44 12.05
C ASP A 64 -2.62 -16.36 13.07
N GLY A 65 -3.50 -15.37 13.27
CA GLY A 65 -3.26 -14.26 14.20
C GLY A 65 -2.32 -13.17 13.69
N LEU A 66 -1.89 -13.25 12.42
CA LEU A 66 -1.14 -12.19 11.74
C LEU A 66 -2.11 -11.25 11.04
N GLU A 67 -2.04 -9.96 11.37
CA GLU A 67 -2.81 -8.92 10.72
C GLU A 67 -2.24 -8.62 9.33
N LEU A 68 -2.97 -8.96 8.27
CA LEU A 68 -2.58 -8.66 6.88
C LEU A 68 -2.72 -7.16 6.52
N ARG A 69 -2.93 -6.31 7.53
CA ARG A 69 -2.99 -4.83 7.47
C ARG A 69 -1.63 -4.16 7.31
N SER A 70 -0.54 -4.89 7.60
CA SER A 70 0.84 -4.35 7.54
C SER A 70 1.37 -4.30 6.10
N ALA A 71 0.81 -3.39 5.29
CA ALA A 71 1.26 -3.20 3.92
C ALA A 71 2.71 -2.70 3.86
N ILE A 72 3.47 -3.20 2.89
CA ILE A 72 4.86 -2.79 2.64
C ILE A 72 5.01 -1.95 1.38
N GLY A 73 4.01 -1.95 0.49
CA GLY A 73 4.08 -1.23 -0.77
C GLY A 73 3.01 -1.65 -1.77
N ILE A 74 3.21 -1.23 -3.01
CA ILE A 74 2.29 -1.47 -4.14
C ILE A 74 3.01 -2.23 -5.25
N ALA A 75 2.39 -3.29 -5.75
CA ALA A 75 2.88 -4.04 -6.91
C ALA A 75 2.80 -3.17 -8.17
N VAL A 76 3.94 -2.92 -8.84
CA VAL A 76 3.95 -2.03 -10.02
C VAL A 76 3.66 -2.73 -11.34
N GLU A 77 3.54 -4.05 -11.30
CA GLU A 77 3.27 -4.97 -12.39
C GLU A 77 2.43 -6.14 -11.88
N ALA A 78 1.79 -6.88 -12.78
CA ALA A 78 1.16 -8.13 -12.41
C ALA A 78 2.24 -9.20 -12.17
N ILE A 79 2.09 -9.99 -11.10
CA ILE A 79 3.07 -10.98 -10.66
C ILE A 79 2.36 -12.33 -10.54
N ALA A 80 2.85 -13.35 -11.24
CA ALA A 80 2.34 -14.70 -11.09
C ALA A 80 2.80 -15.30 -9.75
N SER A 81 1.99 -16.20 -9.17
CA SER A 81 2.38 -16.95 -7.97
C SER A 81 3.73 -17.67 -8.19
N GLY A 82 4.58 -17.63 -7.17
CA GLY A 82 5.94 -18.16 -7.18
C GLY A 82 6.96 -17.32 -7.97
N SER A 83 6.55 -16.20 -8.57
CA SER A 83 7.44 -15.36 -9.39
C SER A 83 7.93 -14.14 -8.63
N LEU A 84 9.13 -13.69 -8.95
CA LEU A 84 9.68 -12.44 -8.45
C LEU A 84 9.03 -11.25 -9.18
N GLY A 85 8.56 -10.27 -8.45
CA GLY A 85 8.01 -9.04 -9.02
C GLY A 85 8.50 -7.79 -8.30
N ARG A 86 8.22 -6.63 -8.90
CA ARG A 86 8.65 -5.33 -8.40
C ARG A 86 7.56 -4.64 -7.58
N ILE A 87 7.95 -4.14 -6.41
CA ILE A 87 7.05 -3.47 -5.46
C ILE A 87 7.62 -2.10 -5.16
N GLN A 88 6.81 -1.05 -5.30
CA GLN A 88 7.18 0.30 -4.86
C GLN A 88 6.88 0.45 -3.37
N VAL A 89 7.88 0.89 -2.61
CA VAL A 89 7.81 0.98 -1.13
C VAL A 89 7.92 2.41 -0.60
N GLN A 90 8.28 3.37 -1.45
CA GLN A 90 8.41 4.77 -1.07
C GLN A 90 8.11 5.70 -2.25
N GLY A 91 7.67 6.91 -1.93
CA GLY A 91 7.49 8.02 -2.88
C GLY A 91 6.12 7.99 -3.56
N VAL A 92 5.93 8.87 -4.52
CA VAL A 92 4.65 8.99 -5.26
C VAL A 92 4.44 7.74 -6.13
N CYS A 93 3.35 7.02 -5.88
CA CYS A 93 2.88 5.90 -6.67
C CYS A 93 1.60 6.30 -7.41
N ASP A 94 1.63 6.28 -8.74
CA ASP A 94 0.54 6.79 -9.61
C ASP A 94 -0.37 5.67 -10.15
N ILE A 95 -0.30 4.50 -9.52
CA ILE A 95 -0.96 3.27 -9.98
C ILE A 95 -1.59 2.51 -8.82
N ALA A 96 -1.87 3.19 -7.70
CA ALA A 96 -2.52 2.56 -6.56
C ALA A 96 -3.97 2.21 -6.92
N LYS A 97 -4.45 1.05 -6.45
CA LYS A 97 -5.88 0.81 -6.33
C LYS A 97 -6.37 1.47 -5.05
N ALA A 98 -7.32 2.38 -5.18
CA ALA A 98 -7.95 3.02 -4.04
C ALA A 98 -9.46 3.13 -4.29
N THR A 99 -10.24 3.08 -3.21
CA THR A 99 -11.65 3.45 -3.25
C THR A 99 -11.75 4.96 -3.52
N THR A 100 -12.20 5.32 -4.70
CA THR A 100 -12.34 6.72 -5.15
C THR A 100 -13.67 7.30 -4.67
N GLY A 101 -13.76 8.64 -4.63
CA GLY A 101 -14.98 9.33 -4.19
C GLY A 101 -15.20 9.39 -2.66
N SER A 102 -14.42 8.65 -1.88
CA SER A 102 -14.35 8.77 -0.41
C SER A 102 -13.07 9.41 0.10
N CYS A 103 -12.02 9.52 -0.74
CA CYS A 103 -10.71 10.05 -0.38
C CYS A 103 -10.53 11.50 -0.86
N ALA A 104 -10.18 12.42 0.04
CA ALA A 104 -9.73 13.77 -0.29
C ALA A 104 -8.19 13.85 -0.34
N PRO A 105 -7.60 14.65 -1.25
CA PRO A 105 -6.15 14.86 -1.26
C PRO A 105 -5.62 15.32 0.12
N GLY A 106 -4.57 14.66 0.60
CA GLY A 106 -3.98 14.88 1.91
C GLY A 106 -4.45 13.93 3.01
N GLU A 107 -5.46 13.09 2.76
CA GLU A 107 -5.95 12.14 3.76
C GLU A 107 -5.01 10.94 3.92
N PRO A 108 -4.83 10.44 5.15
CA PRO A 108 -4.10 9.20 5.39
C PRO A 108 -4.89 8.01 4.84
N VAL A 109 -4.21 7.10 4.16
CA VAL A 109 -4.81 5.87 3.62
C VAL A 109 -4.22 4.63 4.26
N THR A 110 -5.08 3.62 4.42
CA THR A 110 -4.76 2.30 4.96
C THR A 110 -5.26 1.21 4.00
N VAL A 111 -4.96 -0.05 4.30
CA VAL A 111 -5.46 -1.22 3.57
C VAL A 111 -6.98 -1.31 3.72
N HIS A 112 -7.69 -1.48 2.61
CA HIS A 112 -9.14 -1.65 2.61
C HIS A 112 -9.55 -3.09 2.91
N THR A 113 -10.84 -3.30 3.13
CA THR A 113 -11.45 -4.62 3.29
C THR A 113 -11.57 -5.38 1.98
N ASP A 114 -11.57 -4.66 0.84
CA ASP A 114 -11.43 -5.27 -0.47
C ASP A 114 -9.93 -5.52 -0.73
N PRO A 115 -9.51 -6.79 -0.94
CA PRO A 115 -8.10 -7.14 -1.01
C PRO A 115 -7.33 -6.33 -2.05
N GLY A 116 -6.18 -5.79 -1.62
CA GLY A 116 -5.24 -5.07 -2.48
C GLY A 116 -5.62 -3.61 -2.73
N GLU A 117 -6.71 -3.11 -2.15
CA GLU A 117 -7.12 -1.71 -2.28
C GLU A 117 -6.74 -0.86 -1.06
N LEU A 118 -6.64 0.45 -1.28
CA LEU A 118 -6.50 1.47 -0.24
C LEU A 118 -7.83 2.18 0.02
N ALA A 119 -8.04 2.58 1.26
CA ALA A 119 -9.14 3.47 1.64
C ALA A 119 -8.66 4.47 2.71
N VAL A 120 -9.47 5.50 2.97
CA VAL A 120 -9.19 6.48 4.03
C VAL A 120 -9.13 5.78 5.39
N ALA A 121 -8.05 6.04 6.14
CA ALA A 121 -7.95 5.59 7.52
C ALA A 121 -9.01 6.30 8.37
N SER A 122 -9.80 5.54 9.12
CA SER A 122 -10.95 6.02 9.89
C SER A 122 -10.83 5.75 11.39
N SER A 123 -9.90 4.88 11.78
CA SER A 123 -9.60 4.53 13.17
C SER A 123 -8.17 4.93 13.54
N ALA A 124 -7.93 5.19 14.82
CA ALA A 124 -6.58 5.37 15.36
C ALA A 124 -5.75 4.07 15.36
N GLU A 125 -6.41 2.92 15.17
CA GLU A 125 -5.78 1.61 15.05
C GLU A 125 -5.36 1.28 13.61
N ASP A 126 -5.76 2.10 12.62
CA ASP A 126 -5.42 1.87 11.22
C ASP A 126 -3.93 2.15 10.99
N LEU A 127 -3.24 1.16 10.40
CA LEU A 127 -1.86 1.33 9.98
C LEU A 127 -1.82 2.15 8.69
N VAL A 128 -1.37 3.39 8.79
CA VAL A 128 -1.27 4.30 7.65
C VAL A 128 -0.15 3.87 6.71
N VAL A 129 -0.50 3.64 5.45
CA VAL A 129 0.41 3.19 4.37
C VAL A 129 0.89 4.37 3.53
N GLY A 130 0.08 5.43 3.44
CA GLY A 130 0.39 6.58 2.61
C GLY A 130 -0.53 7.76 2.83
N ILE A 131 -0.30 8.79 2.03
CA ILE A 131 -1.17 9.97 1.92
C ILE A 131 -1.79 10.00 0.53
N TYR A 132 -3.11 10.15 0.45
CA TYR A 132 -3.82 10.29 -0.81
C TYR A 132 -3.44 11.57 -1.54
N ILE A 133 -3.18 11.51 -2.84
CA ILE A 133 -2.82 12.70 -3.65
C ILE A 133 -3.91 13.02 -4.66
N LYS A 134 -4.37 12.02 -5.42
CA LYS A 134 -5.24 12.26 -6.58
C LYS A 134 -6.09 11.05 -6.91
N ASP A 135 -7.35 11.33 -7.27
CA ASP A 135 -8.29 10.35 -7.81
C ASP A 135 -7.84 9.71 -9.12
N GLY A 136 -7.98 8.37 -9.14
CA GLY A 136 -8.05 7.53 -10.31
C GLY A 136 -9.50 7.13 -10.60
N SER A 137 -9.72 5.86 -10.92
CA SER A 137 -11.05 5.24 -10.99
C SER A 137 -11.16 4.10 -9.97
N ASP A 138 -12.33 3.96 -9.35
CA ASP A 138 -12.63 2.95 -8.32
C ASP A 138 -12.10 1.56 -8.65
N GLY A 139 -11.37 0.96 -7.71
CA GLY A 139 -10.83 -0.40 -7.83
C GLY A 139 -9.83 -0.61 -8.98
N THR A 140 -9.43 0.47 -9.66
CA THR A 140 -8.45 0.42 -10.75
C THR A 140 -7.11 0.99 -10.31
N ALA A 141 -6.03 0.46 -10.89
CA ALA A 141 -4.66 0.88 -10.62
C ALA A 141 -4.34 2.23 -11.29
N SER A 142 -4.97 3.31 -10.83
CA SER A 142 -4.88 4.64 -11.45
C SER A 142 -4.89 5.83 -10.47
N SER A 143 -5.00 5.56 -9.16
CA SER A 143 -4.93 6.62 -8.13
C SER A 143 -3.49 6.94 -7.77
N SER A 144 -3.23 8.20 -7.38
CA SER A 144 -1.92 8.62 -6.89
C SER A 144 -1.90 8.69 -5.36
N VAL A 145 -0.91 8.03 -4.76
CA VAL A 145 -0.67 8.00 -3.31
C VAL A 145 0.80 8.26 -3.02
N TYR A 146 1.10 9.07 -2.01
CA TYR A 146 2.46 9.19 -1.47
C TYR A 146 2.69 8.05 -0.46
N LEU A 147 3.53 7.09 -0.82
CA LEU A 147 3.84 5.98 0.07
C LEU A 147 4.79 6.42 1.17
N ILE A 148 4.32 6.28 2.41
CA ILE A 148 5.11 6.49 3.61
C ILE A 148 5.74 5.13 3.89
N ASN A 149 7.03 4.97 3.61
CA ASN A 149 7.71 3.70 3.87
C ASN A 149 7.69 3.40 5.38
N PRO A 150 7.00 2.36 5.88
CA PRO A 150 7.05 2.00 7.28
C PRO A 150 8.45 1.51 7.70
N ALA A 151 9.30 1.07 6.77
CA ALA A 151 10.68 0.64 7.04
C ALA A 151 11.70 1.81 7.11
N ASN A 152 11.27 3.07 6.96
CA ASN A 152 12.11 4.26 7.22
C ASN A 152 11.70 5.01 8.49
N LEU A 153 10.69 4.55 9.23
CA LEU A 153 10.31 5.11 10.54
C LEU A 153 11.09 4.43 11.66
#